data_AF-A0A1Z1WKQ9-F1
#
_entry.id   AF-A0A1Z1WKQ9-F1
#
_cell.length_a   1.000
_cell.length_b   1.000
_cell.length_c   1.000
_cell.angle_alpha   90.00
_cell.angle_beta   90.00
_cell.angle_gamma   90.00
#
_symmetry.space_group_name_H-M   'P 1'
#
loop_
_entity.id
_entity.type
_entity.pdbx_description
1 polymer ?
#
loop_
_entity_poly.entity_id
_entity_poly.type
_entity_poly.pdbx_seq_one_letter_code
_entity_poly.pdbx_strand_id
1 'polypeptide(L)'
;MTVRIKDCPLAAAAEFIGEWSTLVLLHEVFDGITDFEAMRENLRIDPDLLRTRLDALVARGVLERRDDAPNHYAPTPLGRSLRPVLLTLAAWGNRELPPADRGMILVDARTGEEAEPVVVDRHTGRRVDTEEYVFTPGPAASDAMRARFSKSTGSTNGAA
;
A
#
# COMPACT_ATOMS: atom_id res chain seq x y z
N MET A 1 9.73 19.38 -6.54
CA MET A 1 10.73 18.74 -7.42
C MET A 1 10.85 17.28 -6.98
N THR A 2 10.04 16.39 -7.57
CA THR A 2 10.00 14.98 -7.15
C THR A 2 11.24 14.28 -7.70
N VAL A 3 12.15 13.89 -6.81
CA VAL A 3 13.31 13.05 -7.16
C VAL A 3 12.76 11.69 -7.60
N ARG A 4 12.78 11.41 -8.91
CA ARG A 4 12.44 10.09 -9.43
C ARG A 4 13.63 9.15 -9.28
N ILE A 5 13.59 8.27 -8.29
CA ILE A 5 14.58 7.19 -8.14
C ILE A 5 14.17 6.06 -9.10
N LYS A 6 14.73 6.07 -10.31
CA LYS A 6 14.54 5.03 -11.31
C LYS A 6 14.91 3.66 -10.71
N ASP A 7 14.09 2.64 -10.97
CA ASP A 7 14.22 1.24 -10.49
C ASP A 7 13.98 1.01 -8.98
N CYS A 8 13.50 1.99 -8.22
CA CYS A 8 13.16 1.80 -6.80
C CYS A 8 11.73 1.29 -6.63
N PRO A 9 11.50 0.09 -6.04
CA PRO A 9 10.15 -0.44 -5.83
C PRO A 9 9.34 0.43 -4.85
N LEU A 10 10.00 1.06 -3.87
CA LEU A 10 9.33 1.99 -2.95
C LEU A 10 8.89 3.28 -3.64
N ALA A 11 9.69 3.79 -4.59
CA ALA A 11 9.30 4.97 -5.37
C ALA A 11 8.13 4.65 -6.30
N ALA A 12 8.15 3.47 -6.94
CA ALA A 12 7.01 2.99 -7.73
C ALA A 12 5.75 2.84 -6.87
N ALA A 13 5.85 2.20 -5.69
CA ALA A 13 4.75 2.11 -4.73
C ALA A 13 4.25 3.49 -4.29
N ALA A 14 5.16 4.43 -3.99
CA ALA A 14 4.82 5.80 -3.63
C ALA A 14 4.11 6.56 -4.77
N GLU A 15 4.36 6.27 -6.04
CA GLU A 15 3.59 6.85 -7.16
C GLU A 15 2.14 6.35 -7.20
N PHE A 16 1.85 5.13 -6.72
CA PHE A 16 0.48 4.63 -6.52
C PHE A 16 -0.19 5.26 -5.30
N ILE A 17 0.58 5.48 -4.24
CA ILE A 17 0.12 5.97 -2.93
C ILE A 17 0.05 7.51 -2.90
N GLY A 18 0.66 8.20 -3.87
CA GLY A 18 1.12 9.59 -3.83
C GLY A 18 0.09 10.67 -3.47
N GLU A 19 -1.18 10.31 -3.33
CA GLU A 19 -2.17 11.14 -2.65
C GLU A 19 -2.98 10.31 -1.65
N TRP A 20 -3.04 10.78 -0.40
CA TRP A 20 -3.76 10.17 0.73
C TRP A 20 -5.19 9.74 0.37
N SER A 21 -5.89 10.53 -0.45
CA SER A 21 -7.24 10.24 -0.96
C SER A 21 -7.32 8.93 -1.75
N THR A 22 -6.24 8.50 -2.39
CA THR A 22 -6.16 7.24 -3.15
C THR A 22 -6.17 6.03 -2.22
N LEU A 23 -5.55 6.14 -1.04
CA LEU A 23 -5.52 5.06 -0.05
C LEU A 23 -6.90 4.82 0.55
N VAL A 24 -7.60 5.91 0.90
CA VAL A 24 -8.95 5.83 1.47
C VAL A 24 -9.94 5.29 0.43
N LEU A 25 -9.81 5.72 -0.83
CA LEU A 25 -10.63 5.17 -1.92
C LEU A 25 -10.38 3.66 -2.13
N LEU A 26 -9.11 3.24 -2.15
CA LEU A 26 -8.79 1.81 -2.27
C LEU A 26 -9.32 1.01 -1.08
N HIS A 27 -9.34 1.59 0.12
CA HIS A 27 -9.93 0.97 1.30
C HIS A 27 -11.43 0.72 1.11
N GLU A 28 -12.21 1.71 0.69
CA GLU A 28 -13.65 1.56 0.40
C GLU A 28 -13.91 0.45 -0.63
N VAL A 29 -13.14 0.44 -1.73
CA VAL A 29 -13.30 -0.55 -2.79
C VAL A 29 -12.95 -1.96 -2.31
N PHE A 30 -11.95 -2.11 -1.44
CA PHE A 30 -11.60 -3.40 -0.86
C PHE A 30 -12.61 -3.89 0.18
N ASP A 31 -13.35 -2.98 0.80
CA ASP A 31 -14.47 -3.28 1.69
C ASP A 31 -15.78 -3.54 0.92
N GLY A 32 -15.72 -3.52 -0.42
CA GLY A 32 -16.80 -3.93 -1.31
C GLY A 32 -17.67 -2.76 -1.81
N ILE A 33 -17.29 -1.52 -1.50
CA ILE A 33 -18.00 -0.33 -1.97
C ILE A 33 -17.53 -0.04 -3.38
N THR A 34 -18.35 -0.43 -4.35
CA THR A 34 -18.00 -0.41 -5.77
C THR A 34 -18.70 0.71 -6.54
N ASP A 35 -19.78 1.27 -6.01
CA ASP A 35 -20.56 2.33 -6.65
C ASP A 35 -19.93 3.73 -6.46
N PHE A 36 -19.94 4.53 -7.53
CA PHE A 36 -19.38 5.88 -7.51
C PHE A 36 -20.06 6.82 -6.51
N GLU A 37 -21.39 6.76 -6.42
CA GLU A 37 -22.16 7.66 -5.57
C GLU A 37 -21.94 7.32 -4.09
N ALA A 38 -21.96 6.03 -3.75
CA ALA A 38 -21.62 5.57 -2.41
C ALA A 38 -20.21 6.01 -1.97
N MET A 39 -19.21 5.87 -2.86
CA MET A 39 -17.85 6.36 -2.57
C MET A 39 -17.81 7.88 -2.37
N ARG A 40 -18.56 8.64 -3.17
CA ARG A 40 -18.65 10.09 -3.05
C ARG A 40 -19.23 10.51 -1.70
N GLU A 41 -20.33 9.90 -1.30
CA GLU A 41 -21.02 10.19 -0.04
C GLU A 41 -20.15 9.86 1.18
N ASN A 42 -19.50 8.68 1.17
CA ASN A 42 -18.65 8.22 2.27
C ASN A 42 -17.41 9.09 2.44
N LEU A 43 -16.70 9.35 1.34
CA LEU A 43 -15.42 10.06 1.37
C LEU A 43 -15.60 11.58 1.46
N ARG A 44 -16.78 12.10 1.16
CA ARG A 44 -17.08 13.55 1.04
C ARG A 44 -16.09 14.28 0.14
N ILE A 45 -15.65 13.60 -0.93
CA ILE A 45 -14.70 14.13 -1.93
C ILE A 45 -15.49 14.78 -3.07
N ASP A 46 -14.92 15.84 -3.64
CA ASP A 46 -15.45 16.49 -4.83
C ASP A 46 -15.61 15.49 -6.00
N PRO A 47 -16.76 15.49 -6.71
CA PRO A 47 -17.03 14.51 -7.77
C PRO A 47 -15.98 14.47 -8.89
N ASP A 48 -15.42 15.62 -9.28
CA ASP A 48 -14.45 15.71 -10.36
C ASP A 48 -13.10 15.16 -9.91
N LEU A 49 -12.73 15.43 -8.66
CA LEU A 49 -11.56 14.82 -8.05
C LEU A 49 -11.73 13.30 -7.95
N LEU A 50 -12.87 12.80 -7.44
CA LEU A 50 -13.13 11.36 -7.33
C LEU A 50 -13.03 10.66 -8.69
N ARG A 51 -13.64 11.23 -9.72
CA ARG A 51 -13.58 10.71 -11.10
C ARG A 51 -12.14 10.65 -11.60
N THR A 52 -11.38 11.74 -11.43
CA THR A 52 -9.97 11.80 -11.81
C THR A 52 -9.14 10.70 -11.15
N ARG A 53 -9.40 10.41 -9.87
CA ARG A 53 -8.71 9.32 -9.15
C ARG A 53 -9.07 7.94 -9.66
N LEU A 54 -10.36 7.68 -9.83
CA LEU A 54 -10.85 6.40 -10.36
C LEU A 54 -10.30 6.14 -11.76
N ASP A 55 -10.31 7.15 -12.63
CA ASP A 55 -9.74 7.05 -13.97
C ASP A 55 -8.23 6.77 -13.95
N ALA A 56 -7.48 7.41 -13.06
CA ALA A 56 -6.05 7.14 -12.89
C ALA A 56 -5.78 5.71 -12.41
N LEU A 57 -6.60 5.18 -11.49
CA LEU A 57 -6.48 3.81 -10.99
C LEU A 57 -6.86 2.77 -12.04
N VAL A 58 -7.87 3.06 -12.86
CA VAL A 58 -8.26 2.23 -14.00
C VAL A 58 -7.17 2.23 -15.07
N ALA A 59 -6.63 3.39 -15.44
CA ALA A 59 -5.56 3.51 -16.42
C ALA A 59 -4.28 2.74 -16.00
N ARG A 60 -4.05 2.60 -14.69
CA ARG A 60 -2.92 1.86 -14.12
C ARG A 60 -3.23 0.37 -13.88
N GLY A 61 -4.43 -0.10 -14.21
CA GLY A 61 -4.85 -1.49 -14.03
C GLY A 61 -5.00 -1.91 -12.58
N VAL A 62 -5.19 -0.96 -11.66
CA VAL A 62 -5.43 -1.23 -10.22
C VAL A 62 -6.92 -1.50 -9.99
N LEU A 63 -7.77 -0.73 -10.66
CA LEU A 63 -9.22 -0.94 -10.71
C LEU A 63 -9.66 -1.24 -12.15
N GLU A 64 -10.86 -1.77 -12.28
CA GLU A 64 -11.54 -1.94 -13.56
C GLU A 64 -12.98 -1.43 -13.44
N ARG A 65 -13.51 -0.89 -14.55
CA ARG A 65 -14.93 -0.53 -14.64
C ARG A 65 -15.73 -1.81 -14.87
N ARG A 66 -16.85 -1.97 -14.19
CA ARG A 66 -17.73 -3.12 -14.39
C ARG A 66 -18.55 -2.96 -15.67
N ASP A 67 -18.50 -3.97 -16.53
CA ASP A 67 -19.28 -3.99 -17.79
C ASP A 67 -20.78 -4.15 -17.53
N ASP A 68 -21.15 -4.87 -16.46
CA ASP A 68 -22.52 -5.18 -16.08
C ASP A 68 -23.20 -4.07 -15.26
N ALA A 69 -22.44 -3.09 -14.77
CA ALA A 69 -22.93 -2.03 -13.89
C ALA A 69 -22.18 -0.70 -14.17
N PRO A 70 -22.80 0.22 -14.94
CA PRO A 70 -22.22 1.55 -15.15
C PRO A 70 -21.90 2.25 -13.83
N ASN A 71 -20.79 3.01 -13.80
CA ASN A 71 -20.27 3.70 -12.61
C ASN A 71 -19.82 2.81 -11.45
N HIS A 72 -19.75 1.49 -11.63
CA HIS A 72 -19.18 0.59 -10.63
C HIS A 72 -17.73 0.23 -10.97
N TYR A 73 -16.91 0.09 -9.93
CA TYR A 73 -15.48 -0.21 -10.03
C TYR A 73 -15.13 -1.43 -9.19
N ALA A 74 -14.31 -2.33 -9.72
CA ALA A 74 -13.84 -3.51 -9.02
C ALA A 74 -12.30 -3.51 -8.92
N PRO A 75 -11.71 -4.07 -7.86
CA PRO A 75 -10.27 -4.19 -7.78
C PRO A 75 -9.79 -5.33 -8.68
N THR A 76 -8.75 -5.06 -9.46
CA THR A 76 -8.07 -6.10 -10.26
C THR A 76 -7.22 -7.00 -9.35
N PRO A 77 -6.59 -8.07 -9.85
CA PRO A 77 -5.57 -8.80 -9.08
C PRO A 77 -4.43 -7.90 -8.59
N LEU A 78 -4.00 -6.93 -9.40
CA LEU A 78 -3.01 -5.93 -8.99
C LEU A 78 -3.56 -5.05 -7.87
N GLY A 79 -4.80 -4.55 -7.99
CA GLY A 79 -5.45 -3.79 -6.92
C GLY A 79 -5.54 -4.55 -5.60
N ARG A 80 -6.03 -5.80 -5.63
CA ARG A 80 -6.13 -6.64 -4.42
C ARG A 80 -4.77 -6.86 -3.73
N SER A 81 -3.67 -6.86 -4.49
CA SER A 81 -2.32 -6.99 -3.92
C SER A 81 -1.89 -5.79 -3.04
N LEU A 82 -2.58 -4.64 -3.12
CA LEU A 82 -2.33 -3.47 -2.28
C LEU A 82 -2.98 -3.57 -0.90
N ARG A 83 -3.93 -4.48 -0.67
CA ARG A 83 -4.63 -4.59 0.61
C ARG A 83 -3.69 -4.75 1.81
N PRO A 84 -2.66 -5.63 1.79
CA PRO A 84 -1.71 -5.73 2.90
C PRO A 84 -0.99 -4.41 3.21
N VAL A 85 -0.69 -3.60 2.19
CA VAL A 85 -0.05 -2.28 2.37
C VAL A 85 -0.96 -1.34 3.15
N LEU A 86 -2.26 -1.31 2.83
CA LEU A 86 -3.25 -0.50 3.56
C LEU A 86 -3.39 -0.95 5.01
N LEU A 87 -3.45 -2.26 5.25
CA LEU A 87 -3.58 -2.82 6.60
C LEU A 87 -2.39 -2.42 7.48
N THR A 88 -1.16 -2.61 6.98
CA THR A 88 0.05 -2.25 7.73
C THR A 88 0.16 -0.74 7.94
N LEU A 89 -0.26 0.07 6.96
CA LEU A 89 -0.23 1.53 7.08
C LEU A 89 -1.26 2.05 8.11
N ALA A 90 -2.48 1.49 8.11
CA ALA A 90 -3.50 1.83 9.10
C ALA A 90 -3.05 1.46 10.52
N ALA A 91 -2.49 0.26 10.69
CA ALA A 91 -1.94 -0.17 11.98
C ALA A 91 -0.79 0.74 12.44
N TRP A 92 0.09 1.15 11.52
CA TRP A 92 1.15 2.12 11.82
C TRP A 92 0.58 3.46 12.29
N GLY A 93 -0.45 3.99 11.63
CA GLY A 93 -1.12 5.23 12.05
C GLY A 93 -1.73 5.17 13.45
N ASN A 94 -2.18 3.98 13.87
CA ASN A 94 -2.74 3.73 15.19
C ASN A 94 -1.70 3.55 16.31
N ARG A 95 -0.40 3.44 16.00
CA ARG A 95 0.65 3.15 17.01
C ARG A 95 0.80 4.26 18.05
N GLU A 96 0.63 5.50 17.63
CA GLU A 96 0.76 6.68 18.51
C GLU A 96 -0.55 6.99 19.27
N LEU A 97 -1.63 6.26 18.97
CA LEU A 97 -2.94 6.48 19.55
C LEU A 97 -3.23 5.44 20.65
N PRO A 98 -3.76 5.87 21.81
CA PRO A 98 -4.40 4.96 22.75
C PRO A 98 -5.51 4.16 22.05
N PRO A 99 -5.75 2.89 22.43
CA PRO A 99 -6.80 2.08 21.80
C PRO A 99 -8.19 2.74 21.77
N ALA A 100 -8.52 3.52 22.80
CA ALA A 100 -9.79 4.25 22.90
C ALA A 100 -9.96 5.38 21.88
N ASP A 101 -8.85 5.89 21.33
CA ASP A 101 -8.84 7.04 20.41
C ASP A 101 -8.71 6.61 18.93
N ARG A 102 -8.64 5.29 18.66
CA ARG A 102 -8.53 4.75 17.30
C ARG A 102 -9.88 4.79 16.60
N GLY A 103 -10.01 5.65 15.59
CA GLY A 103 -11.24 5.77 14.79
C GLY A 103 -11.52 4.57 13.86
N MET A 104 -10.52 3.74 13.59
CA MET A 104 -10.63 2.54 12.77
C MET A 104 -9.60 1.51 13.22
N ILE A 105 -9.98 0.24 13.35
CA ILE A 105 -9.11 -0.87 13.73
C ILE A 105 -9.31 -2.05 12.79
N LEU A 106 -8.26 -2.85 12.62
CA LEU A 106 -8.35 -4.15 11.94
C LEU A 106 -8.78 -5.20 12.96
N VAL A 107 -9.78 -6.01 12.64
CA VAL A 107 -10.25 -7.10 13.52
C VAL A 107 -10.32 -8.44 12.78
N ASP A 108 -10.15 -9.55 13.49
CA ASP A 108 -10.61 -10.85 12.98
C ASP A 108 -12.14 -10.84 12.99
N ALA A 109 -12.76 -10.88 11.82
CA ALA A 109 -14.21 -10.82 11.66
C ALA A 109 -14.98 -11.95 12.39
N ARG A 110 -14.31 -13.05 12.78
CA ARG A 110 -14.92 -14.15 13.51
C ARG A 110 -14.87 -13.96 15.03
N THR A 111 -13.82 -13.30 15.55
CA THR A 111 -13.62 -13.15 17.01
C THR A 111 -13.91 -11.73 17.49
N GLY A 112 -13.84 -10.74 16.61
CA GLY A 112 -13.92 -9.32 16.94
C GLY A 112 -12.65 -8.76 17.59
N GLU A 113 -11.60 -9.56 17.74
CA GLU A 113 -10.35 -9.14 18.37
C GLU A 113 -9.53 -8.27 17.41
N GLU A 114 -8.96 -7.19 17.94
CA GLU A 114 -8.05 -6.32 17.18
C GLU A 114 -6.81 -7.11 16.75
N ALA A 115 -6.54 -7.10 15.44
CA ALA A 115 -5.43 -7.79 14.84
C ALA A 115 -4.27 -6.82 14.57
N GLU A 116 -3.08 -7.17 15.04
CA GLU A 116 -1.85 -6.47 14.69
C GLU A 116 -1.25 -7.11 13.42
N PRO A 117 -1.26 -6.41 12.26
CA PRO A 117 -0.69 -6.95 11.04
C PRO A 117 0.84 -6.99 11.12
N VAL A 118 1.42 -8.13 10.74
CA VAL A 118 2.87 -8.33 10.63
C VAL A 118 3.25 -8.70 9.20
N VAL A 119 4.43 -8.26 8.75
CA VAL A 119 4.97 -8.64 7.44
C VAL A 119 5.89 -9.84 7.63
N VAL A 120 5.57 -10.94 6.97
CA VAL A 120 6.35 -12.18 7.04
C VAL A 120 6.81 -12.60 5.66
N ASP A 121 7.96 -13.27 5.59
CA ASP A 121 8.34 -14.05 4.43
C ASP A 121 7.41 -15.25 4.35
N ARG A 122 6.67 -15.37 3.25
CA ARG A 122 5.72 -16.45 3.02
C ARG A 122 6.36 -17.83 3.05
N HIS A 123 7.65 -17.95 2.70
CA HIS A 123 8.34 -19.23 2.64
C HIS A 123 8.79 -19.71 4.01
N THR A 124 9.34 -18.82 4.84
CA THR A 124 9.89 -19.18 6.16
C THR A 124 8.94 -18.91 7.31
N GLY A 125 7.92 -18.06 7.12
CA GLY A 125 7.04 -17.56 8.16
C GLY A 125 7.71 -16.55 9.11
N ARG A 126 8.97 -16.19 8.88
CA ARG A 126 9.71 -15.26 9.72
C ARG A 126 9.32 -13.82 9.39
N ARG A 127 9.30 -12.96 10.42
CA ARG A 127 9.14 -11.51 10.27
C ARG A 127 10.27 -10.92 9.43
N VAL A 128 9.92 -10.06 8.46
CA VAL A 128 10.88 -9.42 7.54
C VAL A 128 11.14 -7.95 7.86
N ASP A 129 10.49 -7.42 8.90
CA ASP A 129 10.65 -6.05 9.40
C ASP A 129 11.80 -5.92 10.41
N THR A 130 12.72 -6.90 10.44
CA THR A 130 13.93 -6.92 11.27
C THR A 130 15.17 -6.53 10.48
N GLU A 131 16.24 -6.11 11.16
CA GLU A 131 17.53 -5.76 10.54
C GLU A 131 18.21 -6.92 9.77
N GLU A 132 17.80 -8.17 10.01
CA GLU A 132 18.30 -9.34 9.27
C GLU A 132 17.87 -9.36 7.79
N TYR A 133 16.79 -8.67 7.43
CA TYR A 133 16.28 -8.59 6.06
C TYR A 133 16.63 -7.22 5.46
N VAL A 134 17.47 -7.23 4.42
CA VAL A 134 17.99 -6.01 3.80
C VAL A 134 17.60 -5.91 2.32
N PHE A 135 17.41 -4.69 1.83
CA PHE A 135 17.29 -4.46 0.39
C PHE A 135 18.65 -4.62 -0.28
N THR A 136 18.67 -5.33 -1.41
CA THR A 136 19.87 -5.56 -2.23
C THR A 136 19.49 -5.42 -3.72
N PRO A 137 20.43 -5.08 -4.62
CA PRO A 137 20.15 -5.04 -6.04
C PRO A 137 19.67 -6.39 -6.56
N GLY A 138 18.54 -6.41 -7.25
CA GLY A 138 18.03 -7.60 -7.92
C GLY A 138 18.80 -7.95 -9.21
N PRO A 139 18.50 -9.12 -9.82
CA PRO A 139 19.18 -9.58 -11.05
C PRO A 139 19.12 -8.59 -12.21
N ALA A 140 18.03 -7.81 -12.31
CA ALA A 140 17.80 -6.84 -13.36
C ALA A 140 18.13 -5.39 -12.95
N ALA A 141 18.80 -5.17 -11.81
CA ALA A 141 19.15 -3.82 -11.36
C ALA A 141 19.99 -3.08 -12.41
N SER A 142 19.80 -1.76 -12.55
CA SER A 142 20.70 -0.92 -13.33
C SER A 142 22.03 -0.73 -12.60
N ASP A 143 23.06 -0.25 -13.32
CA ASP A 143 24.36 0.05 -12.70
C ASP A 143 24.25 1.15 -11.64
N ALA A 144 23.39 2.13 -11.87
CA ALA A 144 23.06 3.16 -10.88
C ALA A 144 22.45 2.55 -9.60
N MET A 145 21.54 1.59 -9.75
CA MET A 145 20.94 0.90 -8.61
C MET A 145 21.96 0.02 -7.88
N ARG A 146 22.81 -0.73 -8.61
CA ARG A 146 23.90 -1.50 -8.01
C ARG A 146 24.87 -0.62 -7.20
N ALA A 147 25.26 0.52 -7.76
CA ALA A 147 26.15 1.48 -7.09
C ALA A 147 25.53 2.10 -5.82
N ARG A 148 24.20 2.20 -5.74
CA ARG A 148 23.51 2.69 -4.53
C ARG A 148 23.72 1.76 -3.33
N PHE A 149 23.76 0.45 -3.57
CA PHE A 149 23.88 -0.56 -2.52
C PHE A 149 25.32 -1.05 -2.28
N SER A 150 26.25 -0.82 -3.20
CA SER A 150 27.66 -1.21 -3.02
C SER A 150 28.38 -0.42 -1.92
N LYS A 151 27.81 0.69 -1.44
CA LYS A 151 28.38 1.52 -0.38
C LYS A 151 27.96 1.12 1.05
N SER A 152 26.97 0.24 1.24
CA SER A 152 26.51 -0.17 2.58
C SER A 152 27.14 -1.47 3.09
N THR A 153 27.79 -2.26 2.23
CA THR A 153 28.43 -3.55 2.61
C THR A 153 29.84 -3.39 3.21
N GLY A 154 30.20 -2.19 3.70
CA GLY A 154 31.56 -1.84 4.14
C GLY A 154 31.76 -1.60 5.64
N SER A 155 30.79 -1.89 6.51
CA SER A 155 30.96 -1.65 7.96
C SER A 155 30.33 -2.74 8.83
N THR A 156 30.89 -3.95 8.74
CA THR A 156 30.90 -4.90 9.86
C THR A 156 32.24 -5.62 9.87
N ASN A 157 33.27 -4.95 10.37
CA ASN A 157 34.43 -5.65 10.91
C ASN A 157 35.12 -4.82 12.01
N GLY A 158 35.10 -5.33 13.24
CA GLY A 158 36.14 -5.07 14.24
C GLY A 158 35.73 -4.31 15.52
N ALA A 159 35.39 -5.05 16.58
CA ALA A 159 35.94 -4.97 17.95
C ALA A 159 35.10 -5.94 18.81
N ALA A 160 35.56 -7.17 19.08
CA ALA A 160 36.58 -7.54 20.08
C ALA A 160 36.14 -7.20 21.51
#